data_AF-A0A381Z2W7-F1
#
_entry.id   AF-A0A381Z2W7-F1
#
_cell.length_a   1.000
_cell.length_b   1.000
_cell.length_c   1.000
_cell.angle_alpha   90.00
_cell.angle_beta   90.00
_cell.angle_gamma   90.00
#
_symmetry.space_group_name_H-M   'P 1'
#
loop_
_entity.id
_entity.type
_entity.pdbx_description
1 polymer ?
#
loop_
_entity_poly.entity_id
_entity_poly.type
_entity_poly.pdbx_seq_one_letter_code
_entity_poly.pdbx_strand_id
1 'polypeptide(L)'
;MAEEKYGIQETKELLSFVFSLAEAIKKSNADGDFNWRDGLNFIEPLKKLGPAIDNIEDIIPEIADLDADEWNELITFVSENWDLDTENEDDDLSEKIEEGLNAGIELIRMTQLFKV
;
A
#
# COMPACT_ATOMS: atom_id res chain seq x y z
N MET A 1 -24.33 21.06 -0.64
CA MET A 1 -23.84 19.78 -0.08
C MET A 1 -22.35 19.98 0.03
N ALA A 2 -21.79 20.04 1.24
CA ALA A 2 -20.33 20.01 1.37
C ALA A 2 -19.92 18.60 0.95
N GLU A 3 -18.94 18.45 0.05
CA GLU A 3 -18.30 17.16 -0.19
C GLU A 3 -17.79 16.66 1.16
N GLU A 4 -18.17 15.44 1.51
CA GLU A 4 -17.71 14.79 2.72
C GLU A 4 -16.25 14.44 2.46
N LYS A 5 -15.34 15.26 2.97
CA LYS A 5 -13.90 15.05 2.80
C LYS A 5 -13.50 13.81 3.61
N TYR A 6 -12.99 12.79 2.93
CA TYR A 6 -12.49 11.59 3.57
C TYR A 6 -11.12 11.90 4.21
N GLY A 7 -10.78 11.22 5.31
CA GLY A 7 -9.42 11.31 5.87
C GLY A 7 -8.43 10.49 5.03
N ILE A 8 -7.22 10.26 5.57
CA ILE A 8 -6.21 9.39 4.93
C ILE A 8 -5.71 8.27 5.86
N GLN A 9 -6.49 7.94 6.89
CA GLN A 9 -6.04 6.98 7.90
C GLN A 9 -5.89 5.60 7.27
N GLU A 10 -6.91 5.14 6.54
CA GLU A 10 -6.92 3.80 5.96
C GLU A 10 -5.92 3.68 4.79
N THR A 11 -5.69 4.79 4.07
CA THR A 11 -4.66 4.92 3.04
C THR A 11 -3.25 4.77 3.62
N LYS A 12 -2.97 5.36 4.79
CA LYS A 12 -1.70 5.16 5.50
C LYS A 12 -1.53 3.74 5.99
N GLU A 13 -2.59 3.11 6.49
CA GLU A 13 -2.56 1.71 6.92
C GLU A 13 -2.31 0.77 5.74
N LEU A 14 -2.92 1.04 4.58
CA LEU A 14 -2.64 0.31 3.34
C LEU A 14 -1.16 0.43 2.93
N LEU A 15 -0.61 1.64 2.90
CA LEU A 15 0.79 1.87 2.56
C LEU A 15 1.71 1.18 3.58
N SER A 16 1.42 1.30 4.88
CA SER A 16 2.17 0.64 5.94
C SER A 16 2.24 -0.88 5.74
N PHE A 17 1.10 -1.48 5.37
CA PHE A 17 1.05 -2.89 5.03
C PHE A 17 1.90 -3.23 3.80
N VAL A 18 1.74 -2.49 2.69
CA VAL A 18 2.45 -2.76 1.43
C VAL A 18 3.97 -2.62 1.58
N PHE A 19 4.44 -1.53 2.19
CA PHE A 19 5.87 -1.31 2.40
C PHE A 19 6.48 -2.31 3.39
N SER A 20 5.76 -2.66 4.46
CA SER A 20 6.20 -3.70 5.40
C SER A 20 6.30 -5.07 4.73
N LEU A 21 5.35 -5.39 3.84
CA LEU A 21 5.39 -6.62 3.05
C LEU A 21 6.58 -6.60 2.07
N ALA A 22 6.83 -5.49 1.38
CA ALA A 22 7.97 -5.33 0.48
C ALA A 22 9.32 -5.49 1.21
N GLU A 23 9.46 -4.88 2.40
CA GLU A 23 10.65 -5.07 3.24
C GLU A 23 10.83 -6.52 3.69
N ALA A 24 9.74 -7.16 4.13
CA ALA A 24 9.78 -8.55 4.58
C ALA A 24 10.21 -9.47 3.44
N ILE A 25 9.71 -9.23 2.21
CA ILE A 25 10.13 -9.92 1.00
C ILE A 25 11.63 -9.68 0.74
N LYS A 26 12.09 -8.41 0.71
CA LYS A 26 13.51 -8.06 0.49
C LYS A 26 14.43 -8.72 1.51
N LYS A 27 14.06 -8.72 2.79
CA LYS A 27 14.80 -9.38 3.90
C LYS A 27 14.80 -10.89 3.76
N SER A 28 13.69 -11.49 3.32
CA SER A 28 13.58 -12.93 3.12
C SER A 28 14.34 -13.44 1.89
N ASN A 29 14.66 -12.55 0.95
CA ASN A 29 15.15 -12.90 -0.39
C ASN A 29 16.55 -12.33 -0.71
N ALA A 30 17.45 -12.30 0.27
CA ALA A 30 18.81 -11.75 0.13
C ALA A 30 19.68 -12.40 -0.97
N ASP A 31 19.21 -13.46 -1.65
CA ASP A 31 19.88 -14.14 -2.78
C ASP A 31 19.30 -13.79 -4.17
N GLY A 32 18.33 -12.86 -4.27
CA GLY A 32 18.11 -12.11 -5.51
C GLY A 32 17.14 -12.68 -6.56
N ASP A 33 16.30 -13.67 -6.25
CA ASP A 33 15.26 -14.13 -7.18
C ASP A 33 13.86 -14.04 -6.55
N PHE A 34 13.20 -12.89 -6.69
CA PHE A 34 11.77 -12.80 -6.35
C PHE A 34 10.93 -13.24 -7.55
N ASN A 35 10.43 -14.46 -7.46
CA ASN A 35 9.42 -14.97 -8.38
C ASN A 35 8.03 -14.59 -7.83
N TRP A 36 7.30 -13.73 -8.54
CA TRP A 36 5.92 -13.34 -8.20
C TRP A 36 4.98 -14.55 -8.01
N ARG A 37 5.31 -15.72 -8.60
CA ARG A 37 4.58 -16.98 -8.39
C ARG A 37 4.80 -17.58 -7.00
N ASP A 38 5.93 -17.32 -6.33
CA ASP A 38 6.16 -17.64 -4.92
C ASP A 38 5.47 -16.63 -3.99
N GLY A 39 5.27 -15.40 -4.48
CA GLY A 39 4.36 -14.40 -3.88
C GLY A 39 2.92 -14.88 -3.72
N LEU A 40 2.46 -15.82 -4.56
CA LEU A 40 1.11 -16.42 -4.44
C LEU A 40 0.93 -17.29 -3.18
N ASN A 41 2.01 -17.71 -2.51
CA ASN A 41 1.94 -18.33 -1.18
C ASN A 41 1.46 -17.34 -0.09
N PHE A 42 1.47 -16.03 -0.37
CA PHE A 42 0.88 -15.01 0.49
C PHE A 42 -0.62 -14.81 0.28
N ILE A 43 -1.27 -15.47 -0.69
CA ILE A 43 -2.72 -15.35 -0.91
C ILE A 43 -3.53 -15.78 0.32
N GLU A 44 -3.07 -16.77 1.09
CA GLU A 44 -3.75 -17.16 2.35
C GLU A 44 -3.65 -16.07 3.43
N PRO A 45 -2.47 -15.48 3.72
CA PRO A 45 -2.35 -14.27 4.53
C PRO A 45 -3.20 -13.10 4.01
N LEU A 46 -3.23 -12.84 2.71
CA LEU A 46 -4.02 -11.77 2.09
C LEU A 46 -5.53 -11.99 2.26
N LYS A 47 -6.02 -13.23 2.19
CA LYS A 47 -7.41 -13.57 2.52
C LYS A 47 -7.78 -13.27 3.97
N LYS A 48 -6.80 -13.32 4.89
CA LYS A 48 -6.97 -12.93 6.29
C LYS A 48 -6.88 -11.42 6.51
N LEU A 49 -6.41 -10.64 5.52
CA LEU A 49 -6.46 -9.18 5.58
C LEU A 49 -7.88 -8.63 5.39
N GLY A 50 -8.72 -9.29 4.58
CA GLY A 50 -10.09 -8.82 4.36
C GLY A 50 -10.88 -8.54 5.66
N PRO A 51 -10.77 -9.38 6.71
CA PRO A 51 -11.33 -9.09 8.04
C PRO A 51 -10.41 -8.30 9.00
N ALA A 52 -9.13 -8.11 8.68
CA ALA A 52 -8.13 -7.49 9.56
C ALA A 52 -7.74 -6.06 9.16
N ILE A 53 -8.10 -5.63 7.95
CA ILE A 53 -8.11 -4.24 7.56
C ILE A 53 -9.46 -3.70 8.02
N ASP A 54 -9.46 -3.02 9.16
CA ASP A 54 -10.62 -2.25 9.60
C ASP A 54 -10.96 -1.23 8.48
N ASN A 55 -12.24 -1.03 8.21
CA ASN A 55 -12.73 -0.05 7.23
C ASN A 55 -12.08 -0.13 5.81
N ILE A 56 -11.77 -1.34 5.32
CA ILE A 56 -11.25 -1.55 3.95
C ILE A 56 -12.10 -0.90 2.84
N GLU A 57 -13.39 -0.64 3.12
CA GLU A 57 -14.33 0.02 2.23
C GLU A 57 -14.08 1.53 2.07
N ASP A 58 -13.39 2.15 3.03
CA ASP A 58 -13.08 3.58 3.04
C ASP A 58 -11.78 3.88 2.27
N ILE A 59 -10.88 2.91 2.10
CA ILE A 59 -9.59 3.09 1.40
C ILE A 59 -9.76 3.63 -0.03
N ILE A 60 -10.68 3.07 -0.81
CA ILE A 60 -10.87 3.52 -2.21
C ILE A 60 -11.46 4.94 -2.26
N PRO A 61 -12.49 5.29 -1.47
CA PRO A 61 -12.92 6.67 -1.27
C PRO A 61 -11.81 7.62 -0.85
N GLU A 62 -11.00 7.28 0.17
CA GLU A 62 -9.88 8.13 0.64
C GLU A 62 -8.89 8.42 -0.49
N ILE A 63 -8.42 7.38 -1.21
CA ILE A 63 -7.47 7.55 -2.32
C ILE A 63 -8.07 8.41 -3.44
N ALA A 64 -9.36 8.27 -3.72
CA ALA A 64 -10.03 9.03 -4.78
C ALA A 64 -10.25 10.51 -4.41
N ASP A 65 -10.29 10.84 -3.11
CA ASP A 65 -10.50 12.19 -2.58
C ASP A 65 -9.20 12.91 -2.19
N LEU A 66 -8.04 12.25 -2.33
CA LEU A 66 -6.73 12.81 -1.97
C LEU A 66 -6.50 14.19 -2.58
N ASP A 67 -6.26 15.16 -1.72
CA ASP A 67 -5.81 16.48 -2.11
C ASP A 67 -4.28 16.68 -1.95
N ALA A 68 -3.80 17.87 -2.30
CA ALA A 68 -2.37 18.17 -2.26
C ALA A 68 -1.79 18.20 -0.83
N ASP A 69 -2.57 18.60 0.17
CA ASP A 69 -2.10 18.64 1.56
C ASP A 69 -1.97 17.22 2.10
N GLU A 70 -2.95 16.37 1.80
CA GLU A 70 -2.95 14.94 2.14
C GLU A 70 -1.87 14.17 1.41
N TRP A 71 -1.62 14.48 0.15
CA TRP A 71 -0.49 13.91 -0.59
C TRP A 71 0.85 14.22 0.08
N ASN A 72 1.07 15.48 0.48
CA ASN A 72 2.28 15.86 1.21
C ASN A 72 2.38 15.16 2.57
N GLU A 73 1.24 14.93 3.22
CA GLU A 73 1.17 14.15 4.46
C GLU A 73 1.56 12.69 4.22
N LEU A 74 1.15 12.08 3.09
CA LEU A 74 1.59 10.73 2.70
C LEU A 74 3.10 10.67 2.41
N ILE A 75 3.65 11.66 1.70
CA ILE A 75 5.11 11.76 1.46
C ILE A 75 5.87 11.82 2.79
N THR A 76 5.41 12.68 3.69
CA THR A 76 6.01 12.82 5.03
C THR A 76 5.91 11.51 5.79
N PHE A 77 4.72 10.90 5.82
CA PHE A 77 4.50 9.63 6.50
C PHE A 77 5.42 8.53 5.98
N VAL A 78 5.55 8.37 4.65
CA VAL A 78 6.39 7.31 4.08
C VAL A 78 7.88 7.57 4.31
N SER A 79 8.35 8.80 4.10
CA SER A 79 9.77 9.14 4.34
C SER A 79 10.20 9.01 5.81
N GLU A 80 9.30 9.24 6.77
CA GLU A 80 9.60 9.07 8.20
C GLU A 80 9.65 7.61 8.65
N ASN A 81 8.99 6.70 7.93
CA ASN A 81 8.81 5.30 8.35
C ASN A 81 9.65 4.31 7.53
N TRP A 82 10.05 4.65 6.30
CA TRP A 82 10.84 3.77 5.43
C TRP A 82 12.01 4.50 4.79
N ASP A 83 13.17 3.84 4.81
CA ASP A 83 14.37 4.26 4.09
C ASP A 83 14.30 3.70 2.66
N LEU A 84 13.57 4.41 1.81
CA LEU A 84 13.42 4.06 0.41
C LEU A 84 14.64 4.55 -0.36
N ASP A 85 15.27 3.66 -1.12
CA ASP A 85 16.47 3.94 -1.89
C ASP A 85 16.11 4.84 -3.10
N THR A 86 16.01 6.14 -2.85
CA THR A 86 15.73 7.18 -3.85
C THR A 86 17.02 7.85 -4.35
N GLU A 87 18.18 7.20 -4.17
CA GLU A 87 19.48 7.77 -4.57
C GLU A 87 19.68 7.79 -6.10
N ASN A 88 18.86 7.06 -6.85
CA ASN A 88 18.84 7.15 -8.32
C ASN A 88 17.96 8.34 -8.74
N GLU A 89 18.48 9.19 -9.65
CA GLU A 89 17.75 10.37 -10.18
C GLU A 89 16.40 10.04 -10.83
N ASP A 90 16.15 8.77 -11.17
CA ASP A 90 14.93 8.28 -11.80
C ASP A 90 13.88 7.73 -10.80
N ASP A 91 14.23 7.46 -9.53
CA ASP A 91 13.30 6.90 -8.53
C ASP A 91 12.84 7.98 -7.53
N ASP A 92 11.75 8.70 -7.85
CA ASP A 92 11.16 9.65 -6.90
C ASP A 92 10.32 8.92 -5.83
N LEU A 93 10.37 9.41 -4.59
CA LEU A 93 9.54 8.95 -3.48
C LEU A 93 8.05 8.96 -3.84
N SER A 94 7.62 9.98 -4.59
CA SER A 94 6.25 10.07 -5.10
C SER A 94 5.84 8.85 -5.94
N GLU A 95 6.73 8.39 -6.83
CA GLU A 95 6.49 7.22 -7.68
C GLU A 95 6.38 5.93 -6.85
N LYS A 96 7.25 5.76 -5.83
CA LYS A 96 7.14 4.62 -4.91
C LYS A 96 5.83 4.62 -4.12
N ILE A 97 5.34 5.79 -3.75
CA ILE A 97 4.03 5.91 -3.08
C ILE A 97 2.91 5.52 -4.05
N GLU A 98 2.93 6.01 -5.30
CA GLU A 98 1.95 5.63 -6.31
C GLU A 98 1.98 4.12 -6.61
N GLU A 99 3.15 3.52 -6.75
CA GLU A 99 3.32 2.08 -6.90
C GLU A 99 2.75 1.32 -5.70
N GLY A 100 3.02 1.79 -4.48
CA GLY A 100 2.49 1.24 -3.24
C GLY A 100 0.96 1.29 -3.16
N LEU A 101 0.36 2.43 -3.52
CA LEU A 101 -1.10 2.60 -3.59
C LEU A 101 -1.71 1.65 -4.62
N ASN A 102 -1.14 1.59 -5.83
CA ASN A 102 -1.63 0.70 -6.89
C ASN A 102 -1.55 -0.77 -6.50
N ALA A 103 -0.44 -1.19 -5.88
CA ALA A 103 -0.29 -2.54 -5.36
C ALA A 103 -1.33 -2.83 -4.28
N GLY A 104 -1.52 -1.91 -3.34
CA GLY A 104 -2.52 -2.03 -2.28
C GLY A 104 -3.96 -2.14 -2.81
N ILE A 105 -4.34 -1.33 -3.81
CA ILE A 105 -5.64 -1.41 -4.48
C ILE A 105 -5.84 -2.79 -5.13
N GLU A 106 -4.82 -3.31 -5.81
CA GLU A 106 -4.93 -4.62 -6.46
C GLU A 106 -5.07 -5.75 -5.43
N LEU A 107 -4.37 -5.67 -4.30
CA LEU A 107 -4.54 -6.61 -3.19
C LEU A 107 -5.97 -6.57 -2.64
N ILE A 108 -6.54 -5.37 -2.43
CA ILE A 108 -7.93 -5.20 -1.98
C ILE A 108 -8.88 -5.86 -2.98
N ARG A 109 -8.74 -5.58 -4.28
CA ARG A 109 -9.56 -6.20 -5.34
C ARG A 109 -9.47 -7.72 -5.30
N MET A 110 -8.27 -8.27 -5.16
CA MET A 110 -8.08 -9.72 -5.03
C MET A 110 -8.82 -10.27 -3.82
N THR A 111 -8.81 -9.60 -2.65
CA THR A 111 -9.57 -10.07 -1.49
C THR A 111 -11.09 -10.09 -1.74
N GLN A 112 -11.60 -9.12 -2.48
CA GLN A 112 -13.03 -9.03 -2.82
C GLN A 112 -13.48 -10.15 -3.77
N LEU A 113 -12.60 -10.65 -4.66
CA LEU A 113 -12.89 -11.82 -5.50
C LEU A 113 -13.14 -13.10 -4.68
N PHE A 114 -12.66 -13.15 -3.44
CA PHE A 114 -12.82 -14.31 -2.54
C PHE A 114 -13.91 -14.11 -1.48
N LYS A 115 -14.62 -12.97 -1.45
CA LYS A 115 -15.83 -12.81 -0.64
C LYS A 115 -16.92 -13.72 -1.24
N VAL A 116 -17.20 -14.84 -0.55
CA VAL A 116 -18.31 -15.77 -0.83
C VAL A 116 -19.53 -15.34 -0.03
#